data_AF-A0A850XQ57-F1
#
_entry.id   AF-A0A850XQ57-F1
#
_cell.length_a   1.000
_cell.length_b   1.000
_cell.length_c   1.000
_cell.angle_alpha   90.00
_cell.angle_beta   90.00
_cell.angle_gamma   90.00
#
_symmetry.space_group_name_H-M   'P 1'
#
loop_
_entity.id
_entity.type
_entity.pdbx_description
1 polymer ?
#
loop_
_entity_poly.entity_id
_entity_poly.type
_entity_poly.pdbx_seq_one_letter_code
_entity_poly.pdbx_strand_id
1 'polypeptide(L)' 'STRLAMLSGSLTRWKKPPPLPSLTTQPHQVLASEPVPSADLQQVSRIAAYAFSALSQIRVDAKEELVVQFGIP' A
#
# COMPACT_ATOMS: atom_id res chain seq x y z
N SER A 1 10.74 -13.66 -32.25
CA SER A 1 9.61 -14.59 -31.98
C SER A 1 10.09 -16.02 -31.70
N THR A 2 10.94 -16.63 -32.54
CA THR A 2 11.33 -18.06 -32.45
C THR A 2 11.98 -18.48 -31.13
N ARG A 3 12.95 -17.71 -30.60
CA ARG A 3 13.61 -18.04 -29.32
C ARG A 3 12.63 -18.03 -28.13
N LEU A 4 11.69 -17.10 -28.12
CA LEU A 4 10.66 -17.01 -27.09
C LEU A 4 9.68 -18.19 -27.16
N ALA A 5 9.31 -18.63 -28.37
CA ALA A 5 8.46 -19.81 -28.56
C ALA A 5 9.16 -21.09 -28.07
N MET A 6 10.46 -21.25 -28.33
CA MET A 6 11.25 -22.37 -27.82
C MET A 6 11.36 -22.37 -26.29
N LEU A 7 11.60 -21.21 -25.67
CA LEU A 7 11.68 -21.07 -24.22
C LEU A 7 10.32 -21.26 -23.53
N SER A 8 9.23 -20.79 -24.15
CA SER A 8 7.86 -20.98 -23.64
C SER A 8 7.43 -22.45 -23.67
N GLY A 9 7.89 -23.20 -24.68
CA GLY A 9 7.62 -24.65 -24.79
C GLY A 9 8.26 -25.47 -23.66
N SER A 10 9.47 -25.10 -23.22
CA SER A 10 10.19 -25.78 -22.14
C SER A 10 9.79 -25.31 -20.73
N LEU A 11 9.14 -24.14 -20.61
CA LEU A 11 8.67 -23.60 -19.34
C LEU A 11 7.35 -24.24 -18.89
N THR A 12 7.38 -25.09 -17.86
CA THR A 12 6.18 -25.77 -17.34
C THR A 12 5.44 -24.98 -16.25
N ARG A 13 6.16 -24.14 -15.49
CA ARG A 13 5.65 -23.48 -14.27
C ARG A 13 4.85 -22.20 -14.53
N TRP A 14 5.18 -21.44 -15.58
CA TRP A 14 4.62 -20.10 -15.82
C TRP A 14 3.60 -20.07 -16.96
N LYS A 15 2.98 -21.21 -17.27
CA LYS A 15 1.95 -21.31 -18.33
C LYS A 15 0.60 -20.74 -17.91
N LYS A 16 0.32 -20.76 -16.61
CA LYS A 16 -0.90 -20.22 -16.01
C LYS A 16 -0.53 -19.46 -14.74
N PRO A 17 -1.19 -18.34 -14.42
CA PRO A 17 -1.09 -17.78 -13.09
C PRO A 17 -1.47 -18.83 -12.04
N PRO A 18 -0.77 -18.88 -10.89
CA PRO A 18 -1.13 -19.78 -9.80
C PRO A 18 -2.57 -19.49 -9.35
N PRO A 19 -3.33 -20.51 -8.93
CA PRO A 19 -4.65 -20.28 -8.36
C PRO A 19 -4.54 -19.55 -7.02
N LEU A 20 -5.64 -18.94 -6.58
CA LEU A 20 -5.74 -18.39 -5.22
C LEU A 20 -5.53 -19.51 -4.19
N PRO A 21 -4.82 -19.24 -3.09
CA PRO A 21 -4.64 -20.23 -2.02
C PRO A 21 -5.98 -20.47 -1.30
N SER A 22 -6.25 -21.72 -0.95
CA SER A 22 -7.38 -22.05 -0.08
C SER A 22 -7.02 -21.68 1.36
N LEU A 23 -7.80 -20.77 1.96
CA LEU A 23 -7.53 -20.24 3.31
C LEU A 23 -8.16 -21.10 4.41
N THR A 24 -9.26 -21.80 4.11
CA THR A 24 -9.98 -22.65 5.06
C THR A 24 -10.76 -23.74 4.32
N THR A 25 -10.96 -24.89 4.97
CA THR A 25 -11.85 -25.96 4.49
C THR A 25 -13.28 -25.81 5.01
N GLN A 26 -13.53 -24.89 5.95
CA GLN A 26 -14.85 -24.63 6.54
C GLN A 26 -15.20 -23.12 6.45
N PRO A 27 -15.55 -22.62 5.25
CA PRO A 27 -15.76 -21.19 5.04
C PRO A 27 -16.92 -20.63 5.88
N HIS A 28 -18.00 -21.38 6.05
CA HIS A 28 -19.15 -20.92 6.82
C HIS A 28 -18.83 -20.76 8.31
N GLN A 29 -17.97 -21.64 8.85
CA GLN A 29 -17.54 -21.56 10.25
C GLN A 29 -16.68 -20.31 10.48
N VAL A 30 -15.72 -20.04 9.59
CA VAL A 30 -14.84 -18.87 9.69
C VAL A 30 -15.63 -17.57 9.53
N LEU A 31 -16.60 -17.53 8.61
CA LEU A 31 -17.43 -16.33 8.40
C LEU A 31 -18.44 -16.08 9.53
N ALA A 32 -18.79 -17.11 10.30
CA ALA A 32 -19.67 -17.01 11.46
C ALA A 32 -18.90 -16.83 12.78
N SER A 33 -17.57 -16.72 12.76
CA SER A 33 -16.78 -16.49 13.96
C SER A 33 -17.01 -15.09 14.52
N GLU A 34 -16.53 -14.88 15.75
CA GLU A 34 -16.54 -13.55 16.36
C GLU A 34 -15.90 -12.51 15.43
N PRO A 35 -16.57 -11.36 15.21
CA PRO A 35 -16.04 -10.30 14.37
C PRO A 35 -14.87 -9.59 15.05
N VAL A 36 -14.12 -8.81 14.27
CA VAL A 36 -13.05 -7.96 14.80
C VAL A 36 -13.64 -6.97 15.82
N PRO A 37 -13.07 -6.85 17.03
CA PRO A 37 -13.57 -5.92 18.04
C PRO A 37 -13.58 -4.47 17.54
N SER A 38 -14.63 -3.73 17.86
CA SER A 38 -14.75 -2.31 17.47
C SER A 38 -13.66 -1.43 18.09
N ALA A 39 -13.14 -1.80 19.26
CA ALA A 39 -12.02 -1.13 19.92
C ALA A 39 -10.76 -1.11 19.04
N ASP A 40 -10.47 -2.22 18.37
CA ASP A 40 -9.31 -2.36 17.47
C ASP A 40 -9.47 -1.44 16.26
N LEU A 41 -10.67 -1.39 15.68
CA LEU A 41 -10.98 -0.48 14.57
C LEU A 41 -10.77 0.99 14.98
N GLN A 42 -11.32 1.39 16.13
CA GLN A 42 -11.16 2.75 16.67
C GLN A 42 -9.68 3.08 16.95
N GLN A 43 -8.92 2.13 17.48
CA GLN A 43 -7.49 2.31 17.71
C GLN A 43 -6.73 2.53 16.41
N VAL A 44 -6.93 1.68 15.40
CA VAL A 44 -6.26 1.80 14.09
C VAL A 44 -6.65 3.10 13.39
N SER A 45 -7.93 3.51 13.45
CA SER A 45 -8.37 4.78 12.89
C SER A 45 -7.67 5.98 13.54
N ARG A 46 -7.50 5.98 14.88
CA ARG A 46 -6.76 7.03 15.57
C ARG A 46 -5.29 7.08 15.16
N ILE A 47 -4.65 5.91 15.04
CA ILE A 47 -3.26 5.81 14.60
C ILE A 47 -3.10 6.38 13.19
N ALA A 48 -3.99 6.00 12.27
CA ALA A 48 -3.97 6.49 10.89
C ALA A 48 -4.18 8.01 10.81
N ALA A 49 -5.15 8.55 11.57
CA ALA A 49 -5.41 9.98 11.63
C ALA A 49 -4.19 10.75 12.18
N TYR A 50 -3.60 10.26 13.26
CA TYR A 50 -2.42 10.88 13.87
C TYR A 50 -1.22 10.87 12.91
N ALA A 51 -0.95 9.74 12.26
CA ALA A 51 0.11 9.62 11.26
C ALA A 51 -0.12 10.59 10.09
N PHE A 52 -1.36 10.69 9.60
CA PHE A 52 -1.70 11.62 8.53
C PHE A 52 -1.50 13.09 8.95
N SER A 53 -1.91 13.46 10.17
CA SER A 53 -1.67 14.81 10.69
C SER A 53 -0.18 15.14 10.80
N ALA A 54 0.66 14.16 11.15
CA ALA A 54 2.11 14.35 11.22
C ALA A 54 2.73 14.66 9.84
N LEU A 55 2.15 14.19 8.73
CA LEU A 55 2.63 14.53 7.38
C LEU A 55 2.58 16.03 7.11
N SER A 56 1.65 16.75 7.74
CA SER A 56 1.59 18.21 7.62
C SER A 56 2.83 18.90 8.19
N GLN A 57 3.60 18.25 9.07
CA GLN A 57 4.86 18.80 9.59
C GLN A 57 6.00 18.69 8.57
N ILE A 58 5.83 17.92 7.50
CA ILE A 58 6.79 17.85 6.39
C ILE A 58 6.61 19.09 5.52
N ARG A 59 7.14 20.22 6.00
CA ARG A 59 7.19 21.49 5.28
C ARG A 59 8.49 22.20 5.62
N VAL A 60 8.92 23.09 4.74
CA VAL A 60 10.08 23.96 4.99
C VAL A 60 9.57 25.23 5.66
N ASP A 61 10.08 25.52 6.86
CA ASP A 61 9.90 26.83 7.48
C ASP A 61 10.68 27.88 6.70
N ALA A 62 10.02 28.94 6.22
CA ALA A 62 10.71 30.09 5.67
C ALA A 62 11.45 30.84 6.78
N LYS A 63 12.78 30.94 6.69
CA LYS A 63 13.62 31.69 7.64
C LYS A 63 14.15 32.99 7.04
N GLU A 64 14.43 33.01 5.74
CA GLU A 64 14.98 34.15 5.02
C GLU A 64 14.31 34.28 3.65
N GLU A 65 14.39 35.48 3.09
CA GLU A 65 13.90 35.74 1.73
C GLU A 65 14.87 35.10 0.73
N LEU A 66 14.38 34.13 -0.05
CA LEU A 66 15.20 33.43 -1.04
C LEU A 66 15.43 34.26 -2.31
N VAL A 67 14.63 35.31 -2.54
CA VAL A 67 14.67 36.13 -3.75
C VAL A 67 14.60 37.59 -3.35
N VAL A 68 15.66 38.35 -3.61
CA VAL A 68 15.66 39.80 -3.39
C VAL A 68 15.35 40.53 -4.69
N GLN A 69 14.52 41.58 -4.60
CA GLN A 69 14.21 42.43 -5.75
C GLN A 69 15.25 43.55 -5.88
N PHE A 70 15.98 43.55 -7.00
CA PHE A 70 16.94 44.61 -7.29
C PHE A 70 16.21 45.85 -7.84
N GLY A 71 16.00 46.84 -6.98
CA GLY A 71 15.59 48.19 -7.38
C GLY A 71 16.82 49.08 -7.56
N ILE A 72 16.92 49.74 -8.71
CA ILE A 72 17.94 50.77 -8.97
C ILE A 72 17.36 52.12 -8.47
N PRO A 73 18.13 52.95 -7.73
CA PRO A 73 17.65 54.24 -7.19
C PRO A 73 17.29 55.26 -8.28
#